data_AF-A0A524NW84-F1
#
_entry.id   AF-A0A524NW84-F1
#
_cell.length_a   1.000
_cell.length_b   1.000
_cell.length_c   1.000
_cell.angle_alpha   90.00
_cell.angle_beta   90.00
_cell.angle_gamma   90.00
#
_symmetry.space_group_name_H-M   'P 1'
#
loop_
_entity.id
_entity.type
_entity.pdbx_description
1 polymer ?
#
loop_
_entity_poly.entity_id
_entity_poly.type
_entity_poly.pdbx_seq_one_letter_code
_entity_poly.pdbx_strand_id
1 'polypeptide(L)'
;MQAPTHFLTGMVIYIALSSWFSALPSWLLISITVIASLLSHFLLDCLAKLTYHLPDPQWKDPFWVTYHVVFVYVGTLVMLVVFWKEYWWVMFASIIPDIIDWYFLRPFFKKGPVVHPLIDWMRKHWFNWVPDWTDRKWTVALEIAADVGLLLIVIL
;
A
#
# COMPACT_ATOMS: atom_id res chain seq x y z
N MET A 1 5.20 -0.22 0.91
CA MET A 1 5.21 0.08 -0.54
C MET A 1 4.58 1.45 -0.71
N GLN A 2 4.44 1.98 -1.92
CA GLN A 2 3.79 3.26 -2.13
C GLN A 2 2.26 3.12 -2.08
N ALA A 3 1.57 4.20 -1.70
CA ALA A 3 0.11 4.21 -1.57
C ALA A 3 -0.67 3.65 -2.79
N PRO A 4 -0.26 3.90 -4.05
CA PRO A 4 -0.92 3.30 -5.22
C PRO A 4 -0.99 1.76 -5.16
N THR A 5 0.09 1.10 -4.76
CA THR A 5 0.15 -0.36 -4.61
C THR A 5 -0.81 -0.87 -3.56
N HIS A 6 -0.92 -0.18 -2.41
CA HIS A 6 -1.87 -0.55 -1.35
C HIS A 6 -3.32 -0.40 -1.83
N PHE A 7 -3.63 0.70 -2.54
CA PHE A 7 -4.96 0.94 -3.10
C PHE A 7 -5.37 -0.15 -4.09
N LEU A 8 -4.52 -0.42 -5.09
CA LEU A 8 -4.79 -1.45 -6.08
C LEU A 8 -4.91 -2.84 -5.44
N THR A 9 -4.07 -3.16 -4.46
CA THR A 9 -4.17 -4.43 -3.75
C THR A 9 -5.49 -4.56 -2.98
N GLY A 10 -5.93 -3.49 -2.30
CA GLY A 10 -7.25 -3.45 -1.64
C GLY A 10 -8.41 -3.67 -2.62
N MET A 11 -8.34 -3.07 -3.82
CA MET A 11 -9.32 -3.29 -4.88
C MET A 11 -9.33 -4.75 -5.35
N VAL A 12 -8.16 -5.32 -5.64
CA VAL A 12 -8.03 -6.72 -6.10
C VAL A 12 -8.54 -7.70 -5.04
N ILE A 13 -8.25 -7.45 -3.76
CA ILE A 13 -8.79 -8.24 -2.64
C ILE A 13 -10.32 -8.23 -2.67
N TYR A 14 -10.94 -7.06 -2.83
CA TYR A 14 -12.40 -6.97 -2.91
C TYR A 14 -12.97 -7.71 -4.13
N ILE A 15 -12.36 -7.54 -5.31
CA ILE A 15 -12.78 -8.23 -6.54
C ILE A 15 -12.70 -9.75 -6.34
N ALA A 16 -11.59 -10.26 -5.82
CA ALA A 16 -11.40 -11.68 -5.59
C ALA A 16 -12.40 -12.23 -4.56
N LEU A 17 -12.55 -11.58 -3.41
CA LEU A 17 -13.44 -12.04 -2.35
C LEU A 17 -14.92 -11.95 -2.76
N SER A 18 -15.32 -10.88 -3.46
CA SER A 18 -16.70 -10.75 -3.94
C SER A 18 -17.05 -11.78 -5.01
N SER A 19 -16.08 -12.18 -5.84
CA SER A 19 -16.22 -13.26 -6.81
C SER A 19 -16.32 -14.63 -6.12
N TRP A 20 -15.39 -14.96 -5.22
CA TRP A 20 -15.32 -16.27 -4.57
C TRP A 20 -16.41 -16.51 -3.52
N PHE A 21 -16.86 -15.44 -2.88
CA PHE A 21 -17.82 -15.49 -1.77
C PHE A 21 -19.10 -14.71 -2.06
N SER A 22 -19.57 -14.75 -3.30
CA SER A 22 -20.76 -14.03 -3.77
C SER A 22 -22.05 -14.39 -3.03
N ALA A 23 -22.11 -15.55 -2.37
CA ALA A 23 -23.26 -15.98 -1.56
C ALA A 23 -23.24 -15.47 -0.10
N LEU A 24 -22.15 -14.84 0.35
CA LEU A 24 -22.10 -14.32 1.72
C LEU A 24 -22.98 -13.07 1.88
N PRO A 25 -23.58 -12.88 3.07
CA PRO A 25 -24.23 -11.61 3.41
C PRO A 25 -23.24 -10.45 3.25
N SER A 26 -23.70 -9.32 2.69
CA SER A 26 -22.85 -8.18 2.35
C SER A 26 -22.01 -7.66 3.53
N TRP A 27 -22.57 -7.65 4.74
CA TRP A 27 -21.85 -7.20 5.95
C TRP A 27 -20.64 -8.07 6.27
N LEU A 28 -20.73 -9.38 6.03
CA LEU A 28 -19.66 -10.32 6.30
C LEU A 28 -18.58 -10.21 5.23
N LEU A 29 -18.98 -10.10 3.95
CA LEU A 29 -18.05 -9.86 2.85
C LEU A 29 -17.27 -8.55 3.05
N ILE A 30 -17.95 -7.46 3.42
CA ILE A 30 -17.31 -6.17 3.75
C ILE A 30 -16.32 -6.35 4.89
N SER A 31 -16.72 -7.00 5.99
CA SER A 31 -15.85 -7.19 7.17
C SER A 31 -14.59 -7.97 6.81
N ILE A 32 -14.71 -9.09 6.09
CA ILE A 32 -13.56 -9.89 5.66
C ILE A 32 -12.68 -9.08 4.70
N THR A 33 -13.26 -8.32 3.78
CA THR A 33 -12.52 -7.48 2.84
C THR A 33 -11.72 -6.39 3.54
N VAL A 34 -12.31 -5.71 4.53
CA VAL A 34 -11.61 -4.69 5.33
C VAL A 34 -10.44 -5.31 6.08
N ILE A 35 -10.66 -6.45 6.75
CA ILE A 35 -9.60 -7.15 7.50
C ILE A 35 -8.49 -7.59 6.54
N ALA A 36 -8.83 -8.21 5.40
CA ALA A 36 -7.86 -8.64 4.42
C ALA A 36 -7.07 -7.46 3.82
N SER A 37 -7.74 -6.35 3.50
CA SER A 37 -7.09 -5.13 2.99
C SER A 37 -6.14 -4.53 4.02
N LEU A 38 -6.53 -4.47 5.29
CA LEU A 38 -5.67 -4.00 6.37
C LEU A 38 -4.46 -4.92 6.56
N LEU A 39 -4.65 -6.24 6.57
CA LEU A 39 -3.56 -7.21 6.70
C LEU A 39 -2.62 -7.20 5.50
N SER A 40 -3.13 -6.90 4.30
CA SER A 40 -2.31 -6.77 3.10
C SER A 40 -1.25 -5.69 3.24
N HIS A 41 -1.54 -4.62 3.99
CA HIS A 41 -0.58 -3.55 4.26
C HIS A 41 0.70 -4.08 4.92
N PHE A 42 0.55 -4.90 5.97
CA PHE A 42 1.68 -5.51 6.67
C PHE A 42 2.54 -6.38 5.75
N LEU A 43 1.89 -7.15 4.88
CA LEU A 43 2.58 -8.01 3.92
C LEU A 43 3.33 -7.19 2.87
N LEU A 44 2.67 -6.22 2.24
CA LEU A 44 3.27 -5.36 1.21
C LEU A 44 4.44 -4.56 1.76
N ASP A 45 4.34 -4.07 3.00
CA ASP A 45 5.44 -3.34 3.62
C ASP A 45 6.61 -4.24 4.00
N CYS A 46 6.38 -5.51 4.34
CA CYS A 46 7.47 -6.45 4.45
C CYS A 46 8.19 -6.65 3.10
N LEU A 47 7.43 -6.66 1.99
CA LEU A 47 7.95 -6.80 0.62
C LEU A 47 8.52 -5.50 0.04
N ALA A 48 8.30 -4.33 0.67
CA ALA A 48 8.85 -3.05 0.25
C ALA A 48 10.39 -3.05 0.15
N LYS A 49 11.06 -4.02 0.79
CA LYS A 49 12.49 -4.31 0.61
C LYS A 49 12.90 -4.52 -0.85
N LEU A 50 11.99 -4.97 -1.70
CA LEU A 50 12.25 -5.21 -3.12
C LEU A 50 12.04 -3.97 -3.99
N THR A 51 11.54 -2.87 -3.43
CA THR A 51 11.12 -1.65 -4.16
C THR A 51 11.93 -0.44 -3.71
N TYR A 52 11.96 0.62 -4.51
CA TYR A 52 12.68 1.84 -4.15
C TYR A 52 11.91 2.62 -3.09
N HIS A 53 12.23 2.36 -1.82
CA HIS A 53 11.48 2.83 -0.67
C HIS A 53 12.44 3.20 0.48
N LEU A 54 13.08 4.35 0.32
CA LEU A 54 14.02 4.88 1.32
C LEU A 54 13.28 5.28 2.62
N PRO A 55 13.88 5.05 3.79
CA PRO A 55 13.25 5.38 5.09
C PRO A 55 13.10 6.89 5.30
N ASP A 56 14.01 7.68 4.72
CA ASP A 56 14.04 9.12 4.86
C ASP A 56 13.79 9.81 3.51
N PRO A 57 12.94 10.86 3.46
CA PRO A 57 12.73 11.66 2.27
C PRO A 57 14.02 12.29 1.71
N GLN A 58 14.26 12.13 0.41
CA GLN A 58 15.44 12.68 -0.27
C GLN A 58 15.11 13.92 -1.10
N TRP A 59 14.76 15.03 -0.44
CA TRP A 59 14.32 16.27 -1.10
C TRP A 59 15.30 16.90 -2.10
N LYS A 60 16.59 16.54 -2.01
CA LYS A 60 17.64 17.05 -2.90
C LYS A 60 17.95 16.13 -4.08
N ASP A 61 17.41 14.91 -4.10
CA ASP A 61 17.59 13.97 -5.21
C ASP A 61 16.46 14.15 -6.24
N PRO A 62 16.74 14.68 -7.44
CA PRO A 62 15.71 14.88 -8.46
C PRO A 62 14.98 13.60 -8.84
N PHE A 63 15.65 12.44 -8.79
CA PHE A 63 15.03 11.16 -9.07
C PHE A 63 13.96 10.82 -8.03
N TRP A 64 14.31 10.90 -6.74
CA TRP A 64 13.40 10.63 -5.65
C TRP A 64 12.20 11.57 -5.68
N VAL A 65 12.43 12.87 -5.87
CA VAL A 65 11.36 13.88 -5.94
C VAL A 65 10.44 13.61 -7.12
N THR A 66 10.99 13.36 -8.31
CA THR A 66 10.18 13.10 -9.51
C THR A 66 9.33 11.83 -9.32
N TYR A 67 9.94 10.76 -8.81
CA TYR A 67 9.24 9.52 -8.51
C TYR A 67 8.08 9.74 -7.52
N HIS A 68 8.34 10.40 -6.39
CA HIS A 68 7.30 10.61 -5.38
C HIS A 68 6.20 11.56 -5.84
N VAL A 69 6.53 12.62 -6.57
CA VAL A 69 5.50 13.54 -7.07
C VAL A 69 4.63 12.86 -8.12
N VAL A 70 5.25 12.24 -9.14
CA VAL A 70 4.51 11.72 -10.29
C VAL A 70 3.84 10.39 -9.96
N PHE A 71 4.59 9.43 -9.44
CA PHE A 71 4.05 8.09 -9.22
C PHE A 71 3.24 8.04 -7.92
N VAL A 72 3.81 8.51 -6.82
CA VAL A 72 3.16 8.38 -5.52
C VAL A 72 2.00 9.36 -5.40
N TYR A 73 2.22 10.67 -5.49
CA TYR A 73 1.15 11.64 -5.24
C TYR A 73 0.14 11.75 -6.37
N VAL A 74 0.59 11.97 -7.61
CA VAL A 74 -0.33 12.07 -8.76
C VAL A 74 -0.99 10.72 -9.02
N GLY A 75 -0.25 9.61 -8.99
CA GLY A 75 -0.85 8.27 -9.13
C GLY A 75 -1.91 7.97 -8.08
N THR A 76 -1.64 8.24 -6.80
CA THR A 76 -2.63 8.09 -5.71
C THR A 76 -3.87 8.94 -5.97
N LEU A 77 -3.69 10.21 -6.35
CA LEU A 77 -4.82 11.12 -6.63
C LEU A 77 -5.65 10.62 -7.83
N VAL A 78 -5.01 10.18 -8.90
CA VAL A 78 -5.70 9.61 -10.07
C VAL A 78 -6.53 8.39 -9.66
N MET A 79 -5.95 7.46 -8.88
CA MET A 79 -6.69 6.30 -8.39
C MET A 79 -7.88 6.69 -7.51
N LEU A 80 -7.69 7.64 -6.61
CA LEU A 80 -8.79 8.15 -5.79
C LEU A 80 -9.90 8.68 -6.69
N VAL A 81 -9.60 9.54 -7.66
CA VAL A 81 -10.63 10.14 -8.52
C VAL A 81 -11.33 9.10 -9.40
N VAL A 82 -10.57 8.22 -10.05
CA VAL A 82 -11.11 7.25 -11.02
C VAL A 82 -11.92 6.16 -10.33
N PHE A 83 -11.42 5.63 -9.21
CA PHE A 83 -12.00 4.46 -8.54
C PHE A 83 -12.78 4.81 -7.27
N TRP A 84 -12.98 6.10 -6.95
CA TRP A 84 -13.66 6.55 -5.72
C TRP A 84 -14.99 5.84 -5.51
N LYS A 85 -15.87 5.90 -6.52
CA LYS A 85 -17.27 5.54 -6.39
C LYS A 85 -17.47 4.09 -5.92
N GLU A 86 -16.60 3.20 -6.37
CA GLU A 86 -16.73 1.76 -6.12
C GLU A 86 -15.80 1.28 -5.01
N TYR A 87 -14.59 1.84 -4.92
CA TYR A 87 -13.51 1.25 -4.13
C TYR A 87 -12.96 2.14 -3.01
N TRP A 88 -13.54 3.32 -2.74
CA TRP A 88 -12.99 4.26 -1.74
C TRP A 88 -12.74 3.62 -0.37
N TRP A 89 -13.63 2.73 0.09
CA TRP A 89 -13.57 2.15 1.43
C TRP A 89 -12.48 1.08 1.55
N VAL A 90 -12.18 0.33 0.48
CA VAL A 90 -11.05 -0.63 0.47
C VAL A 90 -9.72 0.06 0.27
N MET A 91 -9.68 1.11 -0.57
CA MET A 91 -8.52 1.99 -0.65
C MET A 91 -8.19 2.57 0.73
N PHE A 92 -9.20 3.12 1.41
CA PHE A 92 -9.04 3.62 2.77
C PHE A 92 -8.55 2.52 3.73
N ALA A 93 -9.19 1.35 3.75
CA ALA A 93 -8.81 0.25 4.63
C ALA A 93 -7.35 -0.19 4.43
N SER A 94 -6.87 -0.21 3.17
CA SER A 94 -5.50 -0.63 2.82
C SER A 94 -4.39 0.29 3.31
N ILE A 95 -4.72 1.53 3.70
CA ILE A 95 -3.75 2.54 4.19
C ILE A 95 -4.05 2.99 5.63
N ILE A 96 -4.97 2.33 6.34
CA ILE A 96 -5.25 2.66 7.75
C ILE A 96 -3.97 2.71 8.61
N PRO A 97 -3.01 1.76 8.50
CA PRO A 97 -1.75 1.83 9.25
C PRO A 97 -0.98 3.15 9.03
N ASP A 98 -0.87 3.60 7.77
CA ASP A 98 -0.22 4.87 7.43
C ASP A 98 -0.98 6.08 7.97
N ILE A 99 -2.31 6.06 7.89
CA ILE A 99 -3.15 7.13 8.44
C ILE A 99 -2.91 7.27 9.95
N ILE A 100 -2.88 6.15 10.67
CA ILE A 100 -2.65 6.13 12.12
C ILE A 100 -1.27 6.68 12.44
N ASP A 101 -0.21 6.13 11.86
CA ASP A 101 1.16 6.46 12.27
C ASP A 101 1.61 7.83 11.73
N TRP A 102 1.40 8.08 10.45
CA TRP A 102 2.00 9.22 9.75
C TRP A 102 1.10 10.44 9.70
N TYR A 103 -0.22 10.26 9.53
CA TYR A 103 -1.17 11.37 9.40
C TYR A 103 -1.87 11.75 10.70
N PHE A 104 -1.95 10.85 11.69
CA PHE A 104 -2.62 11.09 12.96
C PHE A 104 -1.64 11.23 14.14
N LEU A 105 -0.88 10.19 14.47
CA LEU A 105 -0.02 10.18 15.66
C LEU A 105 1.14 11.17 15.58
N ARG A 106 1.84 11.20 14.46
CA ARG A 106 3.00 12.09 14.29
C ARG A 106 2.63 13.58 14.28
N PRO A 107 1.59 14.04 13.55
CA PRO A 107 1.28 15.47 13.48
C PRO A 107 0.53 15.98 14.71
N PHE A 108 -0.43 15.20 15.23
CA PHE A 108 -1.32 15.68 16.31
C PHE A 108 -0.80 15.35 17.71
N PHE A 109 -0.11 14.22 17.88
CA PHE A 109 0.35 13.77 19.20
C PHE A 109 1.87 13.83 19.37
N LYS A 110 2.63 14.16 18.31
CA LYS A 110 4.11 14.12 18.28
C LYS A 110 4.67 12.80 18.78
N LYS A 111 3.93 11.71 18.59
CA LYS A 111 4.34 10.36 18.96
C LYS A 111 5.00 9.67 17.76
N GLY A 112 5.92 8.76 18.06
CA GLY A 112 6.46 7.84 17.05
C GLY A 112 5.37 6.90 16.52
N PRO A 113 5.67 6.17 15.43
CA PRO A 113 4.74 5.18 14.88
C PRO A 113 4.47 4.07 15.91
N VAL A 114 3.25 3.54 15.92
CA VAL A 114 2.83 2.42 16.77
C VAL A 114 2.54 1.15 15.98
N VAL A 115 2.18 1.27 14.70
CA VAL A 115 1.91 0.12 13.82
C VAL A 115 3.18 -0.33 13.12
N HIS A 116 3.96 0.59 12.55
CA HIS A 116 5.17 0.26 11.79
C HIS A 116 6.26 -0.46 12.59
N PRO A 117 6.44 -0.29 13.92
CA PRO A 117 7.37 -1.12 14.68
C PRO A 117 7.05 -2.62 14.63
N LEU A 118 5.75 -2.98 14.55
CA LEU A 118 5.34 -4.37 14.37
C LEU A 118 5.66 -4.86 12.95
N ILE A 119 5.43 -4.01 11.94
CA ILE A 119 5.79 -4.31 10.54
C ILE A 119 7.31 -4.50 10.42
N ASP A 120 8.12 -3.64 11.02
CA ASP A 120 9.58 -3.76 11.03
C ASP A 120 10.03 -5.03 11.73
N TRP A 121 9.38 -5.41 12.83
CA TRP A 121 9.62 -6.68 13.50
C TRP A 121 9.31 -7.86 12.56
N MET A 122 8.15 -7.87 11.91
CA MET A 122 7.77 -8.92 10.96
C MET A 122 8.76 -8.99 9.79
N ARG A 123 9.12 -7.84 9.22
CA ARG A 123 10.09 -7.71 8.13
C ARG A 123 11.44 -8.30 8.52
N LYS A 124 11.90 -8.05 9.75
CA LYS A 124 13.18 -8.54 10.27
C LYS A 124 13.17 -10.03 10.64
N HIS A 125 12.05 -10.60 11.08
CA HIS A 125 12.02 -11.99 11.57
C HIS A 125 11.47 -12.98 10.55
N TRP A 126 10.45 -12.59 9.78
CA TRP A 126 9.76 -13.48 8.84
C TRP A 126 10.17 -13.22 7.38
N PHE A 127 10.64 -12.01 7.06
CA PHE A 127 11.07 -11.62 5.70
C PHE A 127 12.56 -11.24 5.65
N ASN A 128 13.37 -11.79 6.56
CA ASN A 128 14.83 -11.58 6.53
C ASN A 128 15.49 -12.11 5.26
N TRP A 129 14.91 -13.14 4.64
CA TRP A 129 15.37 -13.76 3.41
C TRP A 129 15.13 -12.89 2.16
N VAL A 130 14.22 -11.92 2.23
CA VAL A 130 13.98 -10.97 1.13
C VAL A 130 15.18 -10.02 1.04
N PRO A 131 15.83 -9.85 -0.12
CA PRO A 131 16.95 -8.92 -0.25
C PRO A 131 16.48 -7.48 -0.03
N ASP A 132 17.35 -6.65 0.55
CA ASP A 132 17.08 -5.21 0.74
C ASP A 132 17.67 -4.41 -0.42
N TRP A 133 16.78 -3.93 -1.28
CA TRP A 133 17.06 -3.10 -2.45
C TRP A 133 16.35 -1.74 -2.37
N THR A 134 16.02 -1.29 -1.15
CA THR A 134 15.30 -0.04 -0.92
C THR A 134 16.02 1.21 -1.45
N ASP A 135 17.34 1.14 -1.56
CA ASP A 135 18.20 2.20 -2.07
C ASP A 135 18.44 2.16 -3.58
N ARG A 136 18.02 1.08 -4.27
CA ARG A 136 18.32 0.85 -5.68
C ARG A 136 17.27 1.49 -6.58
N LYS A 137 17.58 2.64 -7.18
CA LYS A 137 16.67 3.38 -8.08
C LYS A 137 15.95 2.53 -9.15
N TRP A 138 16.60 1.49 -9.69
CA TRP A 138 16.00 0.63 -10.71
C TRP A 138 14.82 -0.20 -10.19
N THR A 139 14.71 -0.43 -8.88
CA THR A 139 13.61 -1.21 -8.29
C THR A 139 12.27 -0.46 -8.29
N VAL A 140 12.25 0.84 -8.63
CA VAL A 140 11.02 1.54 -9.03
C VAL A 140 10.30 0.78 -10.13
N ALA A 141 11.03 0.18 -11.08
CA ALA A 141 10.42 -0.59 -12.17
C ALA A 141 9.66 -1.83 -11.67
N LEU A 142 10.09 -2.44 -10.56
CA LEU A 142 9.41 -3.59 -9.97
C LEU A 142 8.06 -3.18 -9.38
N GLU A 143 8.01 -2.05 -8.69
CA GLU A 143 6.77 -1.51 -8.12
C GLU A 143 5.81 -1.06 -9.21
N ILE A 144 6.30 -0.34 -10.23
CA ILE A 144 5.49 0.04 -11.40
C ILE A 144 4.93 -1.20 -12.11
N ALA A 145 5.74 -2.25 -12.32
CA ALA A 145 5.28 -3.46 -12.97
C ALA A 145 4.20 -4.19 -12.15
N ALA A 146 4.36 -4.23 -10.82
CA ALA A 146 3.36 -4.78 -9.92
C ALA A 146 2.05 -3.98 -9.98
N ASP A 147 2.13 -2.65 -9.93
CA ASP A 147 0.96 -1.76 -10.00
C ASP A 147 0.26 -1.84 -11.36
N VAL A 148 1.00 -1.93 -12.46
CA VAL A 148 0.39 -2.18 -13.78
C VAL A 148 -0.34 -3.52 -13.79
N GLY A 149 0.27 -4.58 -13.26
CA GLY A 149 -0.37 -5.90 -13.16
C GLY A 149 -1.65 -5.87 -12.32
N LEU A 150 -1.61 -5.24 -11.15
CA LEU A 150 -2.78 -5.08 -10.28
C LEU A 150 -3.86 -4.21 -10.94
N LEU A 151 -3.47 -3.10 -11.59
CA LEU A 151 -4.40 -2.23 -12.31
C LEU A 151 -5.10 -2.98 -13.45
N LEU A 152 -4.38 -3.81 -14.20
CA LEU A 152 -4.98 -4.65 -15.24
C LEU A 152 -6.04 -5.58 -14.66
N ILE A 153 -5.82 -6.17 -13.48
CA ILE A 153 -6.83 -7.00 -12.80
C ILE A 153 -8.05 -6.17 -12.38
N VAL A 154 -7.85 -4.91 -11.97
CA VAL A 154 -8.96 -4.04 -11.55
C VAL A 154 -9.86 -3.62 -12.72
N ILE A 155 -9.30 -3.45 -13.92
CA ILE A 155 -10.03 -2.90 -15.08
C ILE A 155 -10.57 -3.97 -16.05
N LEU A 156 -10.19 -5.25 -15.88
CA LEU A 156 -10.63 -6.38 -16.69
C LEU A 156 -11.79 -7.13 -16.02
#